data_AF-A0A060SMN1-F1
#
_entry.id   AF-A0A060SMN1-F1
#
_cell.length_a   1.000
_cell.length_b   1.000
_cell.length_c   1.000
_cell.angle_alpha   90.00
_cell.angle_beta   90.00
_cell.angle_gamma   90.00
#
_symmetry.space_group_name_H-M   'P 1'
#
loop_
_entity.id
_entity.type
_entity.pdbx_description
1 polymer ?
#
loop_
_entity_poly.entity_id
_entity_poly.type
_entity_poly.pdbx_seq_one_letter_code
_entity_poly.pdbx_strand_id
1 'polypeptide(L)'
;MGPVSDAVVSTLGDTILVEMGMHVGFDLSTKAANDLIFDGAIKQVVPIHSRRLATTGVKTVTITLKYKHVPEDASLGFYRSGIHKDHSLFASVMDYLAVEKGWFSPYLFASGRRPVIPRSVKPDIIFCHGPFLSGDYRLGETLLAESAAVISLSKPPQAPPTPGEHNPMGSPAASSLNLPTLSNVFSRSRTPSPNPALTPLPDPPTPRRLAIFVVGLKPHRAFWATSARPEESVIQYQLMNGCPAVVIPVRVGAPLLAWDTLTLEKLWKFALPEGDAPDARSNDGKFEGIVDVLYEFLDLCIDWDRVVLSNEQKGTEGDIQDGVADIGMEDKRTALKDAVKVLVAGAIRTGESKEVRKEVDEERSGIAMWRIP
;
A
#
# COMPACT_ATOMS: atom_id res chain seq x y z
N MET A 1 -36.08 1.89 0.72
CA MET A 1 -35.21 1.29 -0.31
C MET A 1 -33.78 1.36 0.23
N GLY A 2 -33.27 0.26 0.76
CA GLY A 2 -31.92 0.21 1.34
C GLY A 2 -30.86 0.07 0.25
N PRO A 3 -29.61 0.47 0.51
CA PRO A 3 -28.52 0.28 -0.45
C PRO A 3 -28.26 -1.23 -0.65
N VAL A 4 -27.97 -1.59 -1.89
CA VAL A 4 -27.61 -2.96 -2.28
C VAL A 4 -26.14 -3.16 -1.86
N SER A 5 -25.90 -3.89 -0.78
CA SER A 5 -24.55 -4.29 -0.38
C SER A 5 -24.10 -5.47 -1.25
N ASP A 6 -23.08 -5.28 -2.07
CA ASP A 6 -22.46 -6.38 -2.82
C ASP A 6 -21.40 -7.02 -1.92
N ALA A 7 -21.66 -8.25 -1.46
CA ALA A 7 -20.73 -9.01 -0.63
C ALA A 7 -19.83 -9.85 -1.55
N VAL A 8 -18.61 -9.38 -1.79
CA VAL A 8 -17.61 -10.17 -2.50
C VAL A 8 -17.00 -11.17 -1.51
N VAL A 9 -17.46 -12.41 -1.57
CA VAL A 9 -16.87 -13.53 -0.82
C VAL A 9 -15.83 -14.19 -1.71
N SER A 10 -14.54 -13.92 -1.48
CA SER A 10 -13.47 -14.74 -2.05
C SER A 10 -13.32 -16.03 -1.23
N THR A 11 -13.41 -17.17 -1.92
CA THR A 11 -13.54 -18.51 -1.35
C THR A 11 -12.21 -19.14 -0.95
N LEU A 12 -12.18 -19.70 0.27
CA LEU A 12 -11.36 -20.81 0.78
C LEU A 12 -9.82 -20.71 0.63
N GLY A 13 -9.23 -19.98 1.58
CA GLY A 13 -7.78 -19.94 1.86
C GLY A 13 -7.32 -18.59 2.38
N ASP A 14 -8.06 -17.54 2.03
CA ASP A 14 -7.69 -16.15 2.25
C ASP A 14 -8.42 -15.52 3.46
N THR A 15 -7.66 -14.78 4.27
CA THR A 15 -8.01 -14.39 5.64
C THR A 15 -8.73 -13.03 5.75
N ILE A 16 -9.37 -12.53 4.69
CA ILE A 16 -10.14 -11.29 4.75
C ILE A 16 -11.54 -11.42 4.14
N LEU A 17 -12.51 -10.68 4.69
CA LEU A 17 -13.84 -10.46 4.12
C LEU A 17 -14.01 -8.97 3.86
N VAL A 18 -14.52 -8.59 2.70
CA VAL A 18 -14.69 -7.20 2.29
C VAL A 18 -16.16 -6.91 2.04
N GLU A 19 -16.70 -5.90 2.72
CA GLU A 19 -18.04 -5.37 2.51
C GLU A 19 -17.92 -3.92 2.05
N MET A 20 -18.52 -3.60 0.91
CA MET A 20 -18.41 -2.28 0.28
C MET A 20 -19.64 -1.42 0.57
N GLY A 21 -19.42 -0.22 1.12
CA GLY A 21 -20.42 0.83 1.21
C GLY A 21 -20.14 1.93 0.19
N MET A 22 -20.98 2.03 -0.84
CA MET A 22 -20.82 3.07 -1.87
C MET A 22 -21.60 4.33 -1.52
N HIS A 23 -20.91 5.47 -1.45
CA HIS A 23 -21.55 6.79 -1.47
C HIS A 23 -21.71 7.25 -2.94
N VAL A 24 -22.88 7.79 -3.26
CA VAL A 24 -23.26 8.24 -4.62
C VAL A 24 -22.30 9.35 -5.06
N GLY A 25 -21.41 9.07 -6.03
CA GLY A 25 -20.48 10.07 -6.60
C GLY A 25 -19.03 9.59 -6.76
N PHE A 26 -18.65 8.49 -6.10
CA PHE A 26 -17.28 7.96 -6.17
C PHE A 26 -16.90 7.44 -7.56
N ASP A 27 -17.76 6.68 -8.26
CA ASP A 27 -17.39 6.05 -9.55
C ASP A 27 -17.61 6.93 -10.79
N LEU A 28 -18.56 7.87 -10.73
CA LEU A 28 -18.89 8.75 -11.87
C LEU A 28 -17.81 9.84 -12.09
N SER A 29 -17.12 10.25 -11.02
CA SER A 29 -16.02 11.22 -11.09
C SER A 29 -14.70 10.57 -11.51
N THR A 30 -14.48 9.30 -11.15
CA THR A 30 -13.21 8.61 -11.35
C THR A 30 -12.98 8.11 -12.76
N LYS A 31 -14.03 7.64 -13.47
CA LYS A 31 -13.90 7.25 -14.89
C LYS A 31 -13.50 8.44 -15.77
N ALA A 32 -14.08 9.61 -15.54
CA ALA A 32 -13.71 10.83 -16.27
C ALA A 32 -12.32 11.36 -15.86
N ALA A 33 -11.90 11.18 -14.60
CA ALA A 33 -10.59 11.60 -14.13
C ALA A 33 -9.46 10.67 -14.61
N ASN A 34 -9.68 9.36 -14.60
CA ASN A 34 -8.69 8.37 -15.03
C ASN A 34 -8.40 8.49 -16.52
N ASP A 35 -9.43 8.58 -17.39
CA ASP A 35 -9.23 8.70 -18.85
C ASP A 35 -8.35 9.91 -19.22
N LEU A 36 -8.36 10.98 -18.43
CA LEU A 36 -7.56 12.19 -18.65
C LEU A 36 -6.18 12.17 -17.98
N ILE A 37 -5.95 11.30 -17.00
CA ILE A 37 -4.63 11.07 -16.38
C ILE A 37 -3.80 10.09 -17.25
N PHE A 38 -4.47 9.15 -17.93
CA PHE A 38 -3.82 8.12 -18.74
C PHE A 38 -3.58 8.51 -20.20
N ASP A 39 -4.17 9.60 -20.70
CA ASP A 39 -3.93 10.10 -22.07
C ASP A 39 -2.56 10.81 -22.18
N GLY A 40 -1.50 10.01 -22.15
CA GLY A 40 -0.31 10.21 -22.98
C GLY A 40 0.82 11.15 -22.52
N ALA A 41 0.79 11.74 -21.32
CA ALA A 41 1.89 12.62 -20.92
C ALA A 41 2.11 12.75 -19.40
N ILE A 42 2.82 11.79 -18.79
CA ILE A 42 3.50 12.03 -17.50
C ILE A 42 4.51 13.20 -17.63
N LYS A 43 4.86 13.63 -18.85
CA LYS A 43 5.67 14.83 -19.09
C LYS A 43 4.91 16.14 -19.31
N GLN A 44 3.57 16.17 -19.41
CA GLN A 44 2.82 17.43 -19.52
C GLN A 44 1.36 17.26 -19.01
N VAL A 45 1.02 18.00 -17.95
CA VAL A 45 -0.37 18.39 -17.58
C VAL A 45 -1.22 17.37 -16.80
N VAL A 46 -0.67 16.74 -15.75
CA VAL A 46 -1.38 16.87 -14.47
C VAL A 46 -0.70 18.04 -13.78
N PRO A 47 -1.25 19.27 -13.85
CA PRO A 47 -0.70 20.33 -13.04
C PRO A 47 -0.71 19.81 -11.61
N ILE A 48 0.47 19.77 -11.00
CA ILE A 48 0.73 19.17 -9.67
C ILE A 48 -0.22 19.80 -8.63
N HIS A 49 -0.79 20.97 -8.96
CA HIS A 49 -1.74 21.76 -8.19
C HIS A 49 -3.09 21.98 -8.90
N SER A 50 -3.44 21.19 -9.92
CA SER A 50 -4.68 21.40 -10.66
C SER A 50 -5.91 21.17 -9.79
N ARG A 51 -6.92 22.04 -9.92
CA ARG A 51 -8.26 21.88 -9.30
C ARG A 51 -8.94 20.54 -9.61
N ARG A 52 -8.32 19.66 -10.42
CA ARG A 52 -8.78 18.32 -10.78
C ARG A 52 -8.57 17.29 -9.66
N LEU A 53 -7.67 17.52 -8.71
CA LEU A 53 -7.51 16.71 -7.48
C LEU A 53 -8.59 17.02 -6.42
N ALA A 54 -9.70 17.66 -6.80
CA ALA A 54 -10.77 18.00 -5.87
C ALA A 54 -11.47 16.72 -5.40
N THR A 55 -11.44 16.45 -4.10
CA THR A 55 -12.16 15.32 -3.51
C THR A 55 -13.65 15.61 -3.48
N THR A 56 -14.41 14.91 -4.30
CA THR A 56 -15.88 15.05 -4.41
C THR A 56 -16.65 13.94 -3.73
N GLY A 57 -15.99 12.89 -3.25
CA GLY A 57 -16.66 11.76 -2.60
C GLY A 57 -15.73 10.91 -1.73
N VAL A 58 -16.33 10.26 -0.73
CA VAL A 58 -15.63 9.31 0.16
C VAL A 58 -16.21 7.91 -0.04
N LYS A 59 -15.36 6.92 -0.30
CA LYS A 59 -15.76 5.51 -0.34
C LYS A 59 -15.38 4.82 0.95
N THR A 60 -16.34 4.15 1.57
CA THR A 60 -16.12 3.40 2.80
C THR A 60 -16.10 1.90 2.51
N VAL A 61 -14.95 1.27 2.75
CA VAL A 61 -14.74 -0.17 2.59
C VAL A 61 -14.61 -0.80 3.97
N THR A 62 -15.54 -1.68 4.34
CA THR A 62 -15.45 -2.45 5.58
C THR A 62 -14.62 -3.69 5.31
N ILE A 63 -13.50 -3.84 6.00
CA ILE A 63 -12.64 -5.01 5.88
C ILE A 63 -12.60 -5.75 7.22
N THR A 64 -12.96 -7.02 7.17
CA THR A 64 -12.77 -7.99 8.25
C THR A 64 -11.51 -8.78 7.99
N LEU A 65 -10.54 -8.72 8.89
CA LEU A 65 -9.26 -9.41 8.81
C LEU A 65 -9.20 -10.46 9.93
N LYS A 66 -8.93 -11.70 9.57
CA LYS A 66 -8.76 -12.81 10.52
C LYS A 66 -7.34 -12.83 11.06
N TYR A 67 -7.20 -13.04 12.36
CA TYR A 67 -5.91 -13.14 13.05
C TYR A 67 -5.96 -14.14 14.20
N LYS A 68 -4.79 -14.60 14.67
CA LYS A 68 -4.71 -15.54 15.81
C LYS A 68 -5.08 -14.83 17.11
N HIS A 69 -5.84 -15.49 17.98
CA HIS A 69 -6.34 -14.85 19.21
C HIS A 69 -5.25 -14.34 20.17
N VAL A 70 -4.04 -14.91 20.14
CA VAL A 70 -2.95 -14.50 21.03
C VAL A 70 -2.37 -13.16 20.57
N PRO A 71 -2.52 -12.09 21.35
CA PRO A 71 -1.96 -10.81 20.98
C PRO A 71 -0.43 -10.86 21.04
N GLU A 72 0.21 -10.33 20.02
CA GLU A 72 1.67 -10.25 19.90
C GLU A 72 2.10 -8.78 19.81
N ASP A 73 3.29 -8.47 20.31
CA ASP A 73 3.82 -7.12 20.25
C ASP A 73 4.20 -6.77 18.80
N ALA A 74 3.74 -5.61 18.32
CA ALA A 74 4.09 -5.12 16.99
C ALA A 74 5.57 -4.75 16.97
N SER A 75 6.31 -5.32 16.02
CA SER A 75 7.71 -4.99 15.74
C SER A 75 7.79 -3.65 14.99
N LEU A 76 7.65 -2.57 15.75
CA LEU A 76 7.66 -1.20 15.24
C LEU A 76 9.09 -0.67 15.10
N GLY A 77 9.34 0.02 14.00
CA GLY A 77 10.50 0.86 13.77
C GLY A 77 10.09 2.32 13.60
N PHE A 78 11.04 3.21 13.85
CA PHE A 78 10.83 4.65 13.89
C PHE A 78 11.83 5.34 12.97
N TYR A 79 11.32 6.14 12.05
CA TYR A 79 12.12 6.91 11.12
C TYR A 79 11.95 8.40 11.38
N ARG A 80 13.07 9.12 11.37
CA ARG A 80 13.11 10.58 11.42
C ARG A 80 14.05 11.06 10.32
N SER A 81 13.57 11.97 9.51
CA SER A 81 14.27 12.49 8.34
C SER A 81 15.49 13.33 8.72
N GLY A 82 16.51 13.28 7.86
CA GLY A 82 17.68 14.14 7.92
C GLY A 82 17.39 15.61 7.58
N ILE A 83 16.16 15.96 7.19
CA ILE A 83 15.78 17.34 6.81
C ILE A 83 15.53 18.20 8.03
N HIS A 84 15.15 17.61 9.16
CA HIS A 84 14.94 18.34 10.40
C HIS A 84 16.25 18.92 10.93
N LYS A 85 16.21 20.17 11.43
CA LYS A 85 17.37 20.76 12.14
C LYS A 85 17.82 19.95 13.34
N ASP A 86 16.87 19.25 13.98
CA ASP A 86 17.13 18.28 15.03
C ASP A 86 16.93 16.87 14.48
N HIS A 87 18.03 16.18 14.20
CA HIS A 87 18.04 14.79 13.74
C HIS A 87 17.78 13.79 14.88
N SER A 88 17.68 14.24 16.13
CA SER A 88 17.42 13.35 17.27
C SER A 88 16.03 12.75 17.16
N LEU A 89 15.96 11.43 17.17
CA LEU A 89 14.71 10.70 17.30
C LEU A 89 14.03 10.99 18.65
N PHE A 90 14.78 11.42 19.66
CA PHE A 90 14.29 11.63 21.02
C PHE A 90 14.00 13.11 21.30
N ALA A 91 12.82 13.36 21.87
CA ALA A 91 12.39 14.66 22.34
C ALA A 91 13.00 15.00 23.71
N SER A 92 13.47 16.23 23.87
CA SER A 92 13.85 16.79 25.17
C SER A 92 12.66 17.10 26.08
N VAL A 93 11.49 17.38 25.50
CA VAL A 93 10.24 17.68 26.22
C VAL A 93 9.23 16.56 25.98
N MET A 94 8.80 15.91 27.07
CA MET A 94 7.76 14.89 27.06
C MET A 94 6.40 15.56 26.93
N ASP A 95 5.76 15.44 25.78
CA ASP A 95 4.33 15.75 25.66
C ASP A 95 3.53 14.54 26.12
N TYR A 96 2.98 14.62 27.33
CA TYR A 96 2.30 13.51 28.01
C TYR A 96 0.95 13.14 27.37
N LEU A 97 0.37 14.01 26.53
CA LEU A 97 -0.95 13.84 25.94
C LEU A 97 -0.92 13.69 24.41
N ALA A 98 0.25 13.73 23.76
CA ALA A 98 0.37 13.61 22.31
C ALA A 98 0.04 12.18 21.81
N VAL A 99 -1.25 11.93 21.54
CA VAL A 99 -1.79 10.72 20.90
C VAL A 99 -1.58 10.69 19.37
N GLU A 100 -1.14 11.81 18.80
CA GLU A 100 -1.10 12.07 17.35
C GLU A 100 -0.23 11.08 16.57
N LYS A 101 0.89 10.63 17.14
CA LYS A 101 1.82 9.66 16.50
C LYS A 101 1.21 8.26 16.31
N GLY A 102 0.15 7.97 17.07
CA GLY A 102 -0.54 6.69 17.10
C GLY A 102 -1.91 6.73 16.44
N TRP A 103 -2.15 7.62 15.47
CA TRP A 103 -3.45 7.70 14.79
C TRP A 103 -3.84 6.35 14.15
N PHE A 104 -2.84 5.63 13.62
CA PHE A 104 -2.98 4.31 12.99
C PHE A 104 -3.00 3.13 13.99
N SER A 105 -2.74 3.36 15.28
CA SER A 105 -2.78 2.34 16.33
C SER A 105 -4.09 1.53 16.41
N PRO A 106 -5.29 2.08 16.14
CA PRO A 106 -6.52 1.29 16.17
C PRO A 106 -6.50 0.09 15.22
N TYR A 107 -5.83 0.20 14.07
CA TYR A 107 -5.63 -0.92 13.16
C TYR A 107 -4.79 -2.03 13.80
N LEU A 108 -3.66 -1.67 14.42
CA LEU A 108 -2.80 -2.63 15.09
C LEU A 108 -3.54 -3.31 16.25
N PHE A 109 -4.20 -2.54 17.11
CA PHE A 109 -4.96 -3.07 18.24
C PHE A 109 -6.09 -4.00 17.78
N ALA A 110 -6.88 -3.61 16.79
CA ALA A 110 -8.00 -4.42 16.31
C ALA A 110 -7.51 -5.76 15.71
N SER A 111 -6.34 -5.75 15.08
CA SER A 111 -5.72 -6.93 14.45
C SER A 111 -4.84 -7.75 15.40
N GLY A 112 -5.00 -7.59 16.71
CA GLY A 112 -4.27 -8.38 17.73
C GLY A 112 -2.79 -8.01 17.88
N ARG A 113 -2.36 -6.88 17.33
CA ARG A 113 -0.98 -6.39 17.42
C ARG A 113 -0.89 -5.28 18.45
N ARG A 114 -0.05 -5.43 19.46
CA ARG A 114 0.13 -4.38 20.49
C ARG A 114 1.15 -3.35 20.01
N PRO A 115 0.75 -2.09 19.71
CA PRO A 115 1.70 -1.04 19.38
C PRO A 115 2.40 -0.52 20.63
N VAL A 116 3.73 -0.56 20.66
CA VAL A 116 4.54 0.04 21.72
C VAL A 116 5.33 1.21 21.13
N ILE A 117 4.73 2.41 21.18
CA ILE A 117 5.35 3.64 20.68
C ILE A 117 5.89 4.44 21.87
N PRO A 118 7.23 4.59 22.03
CA PRO A 118 7.79 5.34 23.14
C PRO A 118 7.38 6.82 23.09
N ARG A 119 6.99 7.35 24.25
CA ARG A 119 6.61 8.78 24.39
C ARG A 119 7.74 9.74 24.06
N SER A 120 8.98 9.32 24.34
CA SER A 120 10.18 10.11 24.06
C SER A 120 10.54 10.20 22.59
N VAL A 121 9.96 9.36 21.72
CA VAL A 121 10.33 9.32 20.30
C VAL A 121 9.46 10.28 19.48
N LYS A 122 10.06 11.04 18.57
CA LYS A 122 9.41 11.92 17.58
C LYS A 122 9.76 11.45 16.16
N PRO A 123 9.14 10.35 15.70
CA PRO A 123 9.33 9.90 14.33
C PRO A 123 8.52 10.77 13.38
N ASP A 124 8.98 10.87 12.13
CA ASP A 124 8.14 11.31 11.02
C ASP A 124 7.29 10.14 10.54
N ILE A 125 7.90 8.96 10.39
CA ILE A 125 7.25 7.75 9.89
C ILE A 125 7.44 6.62 10.90
N ILE A 126 6.37 5.87 11.14
CA ILE A 126 6.41 4.65 11.93
C ILE A 126 6.14 3.49 10.98
N PHE A 127 6.92 2.42 11.09
CA PHE A 127 6.77 1.25 10.25
C PHE A 127 6.75 -0.03 11.07
N CYS A 128 6.17 -1.09 10.52
CA CYS A 128 5.98 -2.37 11.18
C CYS A 128 6.55 -3.49 10.31
N HIS A 129 7.40 -4.32 10.90
CA HIS A 129 7.96 -5.52 10.26
C HIS A 129 7.24 -6.81 10.66
N GLY A 130 6.36 -6.79 11.65
CA GLY A 130 5.66 -7.97 12.09
C GLY A 130 4.88 -7.73 13.39
N PRO A 131 4.10 -8.72 13.85
CA PRO A 131 3.86 -10.01 13.20
C PRO A 131 3.07 -9.88 11.90
N PHE A 132 3.34 -10.81 10.97
CA PHE A 132 2.70 -10.82 9.65
C PHE A 132 1.33 -11.50 9.72
N LEU A 133 0.28 -10.79 9.32
CA LEU A 133 -1.01 -11.41 9.05
C LEU A 133 -1.12 -11.66 7.55
N SER A 134 -1.60 -12.84 7.15
CA SER A 134 -1.81 -13.17 5.73
C SER A 134 -2.71 -12.16 5.03
N GLY A 135 -3.66 -11.57 5.76
CA GLY A 135 -4.56 -10.59 5.19
C GLY A 135 -4.00 -9.18 5.08
N ASP A 136 -2.81 -8.87 5.60
CA ASP A 136 -2.20 -7.54 5.46
C ASP A 136 -1.92 -7.21 3.99
N TYR A 137 -1.44 -8.20 3.21
CA TYR A 137 -1.24 -8.06 1.76
C TYR A 137 -2.56 -7.85 1.02
N ARG A 138 -3.55 -8.70 1.32
CA ARG A 138 -4.87 -8.62 0.70
C ARG A 138 -5.57 -7.30 1.02
N LEU A 139 -5.33 -6.75 2.20
CA LEU A 139 -5.85 -5.44 2.57
C LEU A 139 -5.28 -4.34 1.67
N GLY A 140 -3.96 -4.31 1.48
CA GLY A 140 -3.32 -3.38 0.56
C GLY A 140 -3.79 -3.56 -0.89
N GLU A 141 -3.93 -4.81 -1.36
CA GLU A 141 -4.49 -5.11 -2.69
C GLU A 141 -5.94 -4.64 -2.84
N THR A 142 -6.77 -4.85 -1.82
CA THR A 142 -8.17 -4.41 -1.80
C THR A 142 -8.25 -2.89 -1.85
N LEU A 143 -7.49 -2.20 -0.99
CA LEU A 143 -7.46 -0.74 -1.02
C LEU A 143 -6.98 -0.20 -2.36
N LEU A 144 -6.01 -0.88 -2.99
CA LEU A 144 -5.54 -0.52 -4.34
C LEU A 144 -6.61 -0.73 -5.40
N ALA A 145 -7.32 -1.87 -5.38
CA ALA A 145 -8.39 -2.17 -6.32
C ALA A 145 -9.57 -1.19 -6.19
N GLU A 146 -9.86 -0.76 -4.96
CA GLU A 146 -10.95 0.19 -4.67
C GLU A 146 -10.53 1.66 -4.80
N SER A 147 -9.26 1.93 -5.11
CA SER A 147 -8.73 3.29 -5.27
C SER A 147 -9.26 3.94 -6.54
N ALA A 148 -9.61 5.21 -6.42
CA ALA A 148 -10.14 6.04 -7.49
C ALA A 148 -9.17 6.23 -8.65
N ALA A 149 -7.90 6.50 -8.34
CA ALA A 149 -6.82 6.74 -9.28
C ALA A 149 -5.55 6.08 -8.76
N VAL A 150 -4.68 5.59 -9.66
CA VAL A 150 -3.44 4.89 -9.31
C VAL A 150 -2.29 5.40 -10.17
N ILE A 151 -1.22 5.85 -9.51
CA ILE A 151 0.08 6.15 -10.13
C ILE A 151 0.99 4.96 -9.85
N SER A 152 1.23 4.11 -10.85
CA SER A 152 2.14 2.95 -10.71
C SER A 152 3.49 3.23 -11.36
N LEU A 153 4.55 3.12 -10.56
CA LEU A 153 5.96 3.13 -11.00
C LEU A 153 6.54 1.71 -11.08
N SER A 154 5.67 0.70 -11.08
CA SER A 154 6.02 -0.72 -11.09
C SER A 154 5.28 -1.46 -12.20
N LYS A 155 5.89 -2.53 -12.75
CA LYS A 155 5.20 -3.42 -13.67
C LYS A 155 4.00 -4.06 -12.96
N PRO A 156 2.82 -4.15 -13.62
CA PRO A 156 1.69 -4.87 -13.05
C PRO A 156 2.08 -6.35 -12.82
N PRO A 157 1.51 -6.99 -11.79
CA PRO A 157 1.77 -8.41 -11.56
C PRO A 157 1.35 -9.20 -12.80
N GLN A 158 2.19 -10.13 -13.24
CA GLN A 158 1.83 -11.03 -14.34
C GLN A 158 0.61 -11.83 -13.89
N ALA A 159 -0.42 -11.87 -14.74
CA ALA A 159 -1.59 -12.71 -14.49
C ALA A 159 -1.11 -14.16 -14.29
N PRO A 160 -1.72 -14.92 -13.36
CA PRO A 160 -1.41 -16.33 -13.23
C PRO A 160 -1.57 -16.98 -14.63
N PRO A 161 -0.66 -17.88 -15.02
CA PRO A 161 -0.76 -18.53 -16.32
C PRO A 161 -2.16 -19.14 -16.41
N THR A 162 -2.95 -18.68 -17.38
CA THR A 162 -4.21 -19.32 -17.74
C THR A 162 -3.91 -20.81 -17.89
N PRO A 163 -4.65 -21.72 -17.23
CA PRO A 163 -4.48 -23.14 -17.47
C PRO A 163 -4.62 -23.36 -18.98
N GLY A 164 -3.49 -23.60 -19.64
CA GLY A 164 -3.46 -23.74 -21.08
C GLY A 164 -4.41 -24.86 -21.47
N GLU A 165 -5.24 -24.60 -22.49
CA GLU A 165 -5.93 -25.63 -23.24
C GLU A 165 -4.91 -26.70 -23.62
N HIS A 166 -4.94 -27.84 -22.92
CA HIS A 166 -4.28 -29.04 -23.37
C HIS A 166 -4.99 -29.48 -24.65
N ASN A 167 -4.31 -29.29 -25.78
CA ASN A 167 -4.61 -29.99 -27.04
C ASN A 167 -4.90 -31.48 -26.73
N PRO A 168 -6.05 -32.04 -27.16
CA PRO A 168 -6.36 -33.43 -26.90
C PRO A 168 -5.62 -34.29 -27.93
N MET A 169 -4.41 -34.73 -27.62
CA MET A 169 -3.79 -35.81 -28.39
C MET A 169 -2.87 -36.65 -27.51
N GLY A 170 -3.28 -37.89 -27.28
CA GLY A 170 -2.47 -38.92 -26.63
C GLY A 170 -3.19 -39.60 -25.47
N SER A 171 -3.97 -40.63 -25.78
CA SER A 171 -4.51 -41.59 -24.80
C SER A 171 -3.39 -42.17 -23.92
N PRO A 172 -3.54 -42.27 -22.58
CA PRO A 172 -2.62 -43.07 -21.80
C PRO A 172 -3.03 -44.54 -21.94
N ALA A 173 -2.29 -45.27 -22.78
CA ALA A 173 -2.33 -46.73 -22.80
C ALA A 173 -1.83 -47.25 -21.45
N ALA A 174 -2.68 -47.99 -20.76
CA ALA A 174 -2.35 -48.76 -19.58
C ALA A 174 -1.16 -49.69 -19.89
N SER A 175 -0.05 -49.53 -19.16
CA SER A 175 1.01 -50.54 -19.16
C SER A 175 1.84 -50.51 -17.86
N SER A 176 1.87 -51.70 -17.25
CA SER A 176 2.83 -52.22 -16.27
C SER A 176 3.01 -51.50 -14.93
N LEU A 177 2.16 -51.87 -13.98
CA LEU A 177 2.54 -51.96 -12.56
C LEU A 177 3.60 -53.06 -12.41
N ASN A 178 4.87 -52.67 -12.33
CA ASN A 178 5.95 -53.57 -11.92
C ASN A 178 6.08 -53.54 -10.39
N LEU A 179 5.59 -54.60 -9.74
CA LEU A 179 5.87 -54.90 -8.33
C LEU A 179 7.32 -55.43 -8.21
N PRO A 180 8.21 -54.79 -7.45
CA PRO A 180 9.52 -55.37 -7.19
C PRO A 180 9.42 -56.47 -6.13
N THR A 181 10.01 -57.60 -6.49
CA THR A 181 10.10 -58.87 -5.76
C THR A 181 10.92 -58.72 -4.48
N LEU A 182 10.36 -59.15 -3.35
CA LEU A 182 11.06 -59.20 -2.06
C LEU A 182 12.03 -60.38 -2.01
N SER A 183 13.25 -60.17 -2.49
CA SER A 183 14.37 -61.09 -2.24
C SER A 183 15.70 -60.36 -2.29
N ASN A 184 16.12 -59.83 -1.15
CA ASN A 184 17.53 -59.71 -0.73
C ASN A 184 17.59 -59.11 0.68
N VAL A 185 17.44 -59.98 1.66
CA VAL A 185 17.69 -59.66 3.07
C VAL A 185 19.20 -59.76 3.29
N PHE A 186 19.79 -58.70 3.85
CA PHE A 186 21.19 -58.55 4.29
C PHE A 186 22.23 -58.16 3.23
N SER A 187 22.35 -56.85 3.00
CA SER A 187 23.63 -56.19 2.75
C SER A 187 23.62 -54.81 3.42
N ARG A 188 24.31 -54.70 4.55
CA ARG A 188 24.51 -53.44 5.29
C ARG A 188 25.41 -52.52 4.44
N SER A 189 24.81 -51.71 3.59
CA SER A 189 25.47 -50.56 2.98
C SER A 189 25.31 -49.36 3.91
N ARG A 190 26.43 -48.87 4.46
CA ARG A 190 26.49 -47.57 5.13
C ARG A 190 26.42 -46.50 4.05
N THR A 191 25.23 -45.98 3.77
CA THR A 191 25.12 -44.70 3.05
C THR A 191 25.59 -43.58 3.97
N PRO A 192 26.50 -42.70 3.53
CA PRO A 192 26.87 -41.53 4.31
C PRO A 192 25.64 -40.64 4.47
N SER A 193 25.40 -40.16 5.69
CA SER A 193 24.31 -39.23 5.97
C SER A 193 24.40 -38.03 5.01
N PRO A 194 23.30 -37.65 4.33
CA PRO A 194 23.32 -36.47 3.49
C PRO A 194 23.67 -35.26 4.36
N ASN A 195 24.63 -34.46 3.92
CA ASN A 195 24.91 -33.16 4.51
C ASN A 195 23.58 -32.40 4.64
N PRO A 196 23.30 -31.73 5.77
CA PRO A 196 22.12 -30.90 5.91
C PRO A 196 22.23 -29.75 4.92
N ALA A 197 21.71 -29.94 3.71
CA ALA A 197 21.41 -28.84 2.83
C ALA A 197 20.31 -28.05 3.56
N LEU A 198 20.67 -26.87 4.06
CA LEU A 198 19.70 -25.87 4.48
C LEU A 198 18.67 -25.80 3.36
N THR A 199 17.45 -26.23 3.65
CA THR A 199 16.35 -26.13 2.70
C THR A 199 16.35 -24.67 2.23
N PRO A 200 16.62 -24.37 0.95
CA PRO A 200 16.59 -23.00 0.50
C PRO A 200 15.20 -22.47 0.85
N LEU A 201 15.16 -21.37 1.60
CA LEU A 201 13.91 -20.72 1.93
C LEU A 201 13.18 -20.49 0.62
N PRO A 202 11.86 -20.78 0.54
CA PRO A 202 11.10 -20.52 -0.67
C PRO A 202 11.34 -19.07 -1.09
N ASP A 203 11.64 -18.87 -2.38
CA ASP A 203 11.87 -17.54 -2.90
C ASP A 203 10.67 -16.67 -2.51
N PRO A 204 10.94 -15.51 -1.89
CA PRO A 204 9.86 -14.69 -1.39
C PRO A 204 8.94 -14.31 -2.54
N PRO A 205 7.61 -14.25 -2.32
CA PRO A 205 6.66 -13.92 -3.38
C PRO A 205 7.08 -12.63 -4.08
N THR A 206 7.33 -12.76 -5.37
CA THR A 206 7.65 -11.68 -6.32
C THR A 206 6.39 -11.31 -7.09
N PRO A 207 6.11 -10.01 -7.37
CA PRO A 207 6.88 -8.79 -7.09
C PRO A 207 6.46 -7.93 -5.87
N ARG A 208 7.30 -7.85 -4.83
CA ARG A 208 7.11 -6.89 -3.72
C ARG A 208 6.97 -5.45 -4.20
N ARG A 209 5.83 -4.84 -3.92
CA ARG A 209 5.50 -3.44 -4.16
C ARG A 209 5.02 -2.81 -2.86
N LEU A 210 5.10 -1.49 -2.75
CA LEU A 210 4.53 -0.72 -1.66
C LEU A 210 3.46 0.18 -2.26
N ALA A 211 2.24 0.01 -1.80
CA ALA A 211 1.11 0.84 -2.17
C ALA A 211 0.88 1.87 -1.05
N ILE A 212 0.80 3.14 -1.45
CA ILE A 212 0.76 4.30 -0.57
C ILE A 212 -0.58 4.99 -0.80
N PHE A 213 -1.30 5.27 0.29
CA PHE A 213 -2.66 5.80 0.26
C PHE A 213 -2.83 6.95 1.23
N VAL A 214 -3.71 7.89 0.89
CA VAL A 214 -4.38 8.72 1.88
C VAL A 214 -5.62 7.96 2.33
N VAL A 215 -5.70 7.63 3.62
CA VAL A 215 -6.75 6.75 4.15
C VAL A 215 -7.28 7.28 5.47
N GLY A 216 -8.60 7.18 5.65
CA GLY A 216 -9.23 7.35 6.94
C GLY A 216 -9.59 6.02 7.58
N LEU A 217 -9.45 5.93 8.90
CA LEU A 217 -9.89 4.77 9.68
C LEU A 217 -11.13 5.14 10.49
N LYS A 218 -12.12 4.25 10.45
CA LYS A 218 -13.34 4.38 11.22
C LYS A 218 -13.67 3.05 11.92
N PRO A 219 -14.16 3.09 13.18
CA PRO A 219 -14.62 1.87 13.84
C PRO A 219 -15.79 1.24 13.09
N HIS A 220 -15.93 -0.09 13.18
CA HIS A 220 -17.04 -0.80 12.54
C HIS A 220 -18.43 -0.35 13.05
N ARG A 221 -18.50 0.17 14.28
CA ARG A 221 -19.68 0.79 14.90
C ARG A 221 -19.27 2.07 15.62
N ALA A 222 -19.96 2.45 16.69
CA ALA A 222 -19.67 3.69 17.42
C ALA A 222 -18.31 3.72 18.16
N PHE A 223 -17.77 2.58 18.58
CA PHE A 223 -16.58 2.52 19.44
C PHE A 223 -15.48 1.63 18.85
N TRP A 224 -14.22 2.05 18.97
CA TRP A 224 -13.05 1.27 18.52
C TRP A 224 -12.95 -0.12 19.15
N ALA A 225 -13.43 -0.30 20.38
CA ALA A 225 -13.49 -1.62 21.02
C ALA A 225 -14.35 -2.63 20.23
N THR A 226 -15.31 -2.16 19.41
CA THR A 226 -16.16 -3.03 18.58
C THR A 226 -15.47 -3.53 17.31
N SER A 227 -14.33 -2.94 16.95
CA SER A 227 -13.50 -3.37 15.83
C SER A 227 -12.62 -4.56 16.18
N ALA A 228 -12.32 -4.79 17.45
CA ALA A 228 -11.64 -6.00 17.92
C ALA A 228 -12.69 -7.06 18.27
N ARG A 229 -12.75 -8.15 17.49
CA ARG A 229 -13.55 -9.34 17.78
C ARG A 229 -12.62 -10.53 18.05
N PRO A 230 -13.10 -11.59 18.70
CA PRO A 230 -12.33 -12.82 18.81
C PRO A 230 -11.90 -13.29 17.42
N GLU A 231 -10.58 -13.41 17.21
CA GLU A 231 -9.94 -13.87 15.96
C GLU A 231 -10.21 -13.03 14.71
N GLU A 232 -10.88 -11.88 14.83
CA GLU A 232 -11.29 -11.04 13.71
C GLU A 232 -11.17 -9.56 14.04
N SER A 233 -10.68 -8.77 13.10
CA SER A 233 -10.63 -7.31 13.19
C SER A 233 -11.52 -6.71 12.12
N VAL A 234 -12.50 -5.91 12.49
CA VAL A 234 -13.42 -5.27 11.54
C VAL A 234 -13.21 -3.77 11.59
N ILE A 235 -12.69 -3.19 10.50
CA ILE A 235 -12.40 -1.77 10.38
C ILE A 235 -13.01 -1.22 9.09
N GLN A 236 -13.51 0.00 9.16
CA GLN A 236 -13.93 0.77 8.00
C GLN A 236 -12.75 1.63 7.52
N TYR A 237 -12.36 1.44 6.26
CA TYR A 237 -11.35 2.21 5.56
C TYR A 237 -12.05 3.21 4.64
N GLN A 238 -11.65 4.47 4.72
CA GLN A 238 -12.21 5.54 3.93
C GLN A 238 -11.20 6.00 2.88
N LEU A 239 -11.54 5.80 1.61
CA LEU A 239 -10.76 6.25 0.45
C LEU A 239 -11.37 7.53 -0.12
N MET A 240 -10.52 8.46 -0.51
CA MET A 240 -10.91 9.76 -1.05
C MET A 240 -10.62 9.80 -2.55
N ASN A 241 -11.61 10.11 -3.36
CA ASN A 241 -11.47 10.03 -4.82
C ASN A 241 -10.48 11.05 -5.42
N GLY A 242 -10.25 12.18 -4.75
CA GLY A 242 -9.27 13.19 -5.15
C GLY A 242 -7.81 12.83 -4.83
N CYS A 243 -7.56 11.70 -4.15
CA CYS A 243 -6.22 11.26 -3.76
C CYS A 243 -5.83 10.01 -4.58
N PRO A 244 -4.77 10.07 -5.40
CA PRO A 244 -4.29 8.86 -6.08
C PRO A 244 -3.57 7.94 -5.11
N ALA A 245 -3.67 6.64 -5.32
CA ALA A 245 -2.76 5.68 -4.72
C ALA A 245 -1.44 5.68 -5.50
N VAL A 246 -0.30 5.60 -4.80
CA VAL A 246 1.02 5.51 -5.44
C VAL A 246 1.59 4.11 -5.20
N VAL A 247 2.01 3.43 -6.26
CA VAL A 247 2.58 2.07 -6.19
C VAL A 247 4.02 2.09 -6.66
N ILE A 248 4.93 1.66 -5.79
CA ILE A 248 6.37 1.63 -6.08
C ILE A 248 6.94 0.20 -5.91
N PRO A 249 7.94 -0.19 -6.72
CA PRO A 249 8.65 -1.44 -6.49
C PRO A 249 9.58 -1.29 -5.28
N VAL A 250 9.64 -2.28 -4.40
CA VAL A 250 10.45 -2.18 -3.16
C VAL A 250 11.46 -3.30 -3.00
N ARG A 251 12.54 -2.99 -2.29
CA ARG A 251 13.65 -3.90 -1.97
C ARG A 251 13.23 -4.95 -0.95
N VAL A 252 14.06 -5.99 -0.85
CA VAL A 252 13.99 -6.95 0.25
C VAL A 252 14.22 -6.20 1.57
N GLY A 253 13.34 -6.39 2.54
CA GLY A 253 13.45 -5.73 3.85
C GLY A 253 12.63 -4.44 3.97
N ALA A 254 11.96 -3.97 2.90
CA ALA A 254 10.97 -2.91 3.03
C ALA A 254 9.86 -3.31 4.04
N PRO A 255 9.33 -2.34 4.81
CA PRO A 255 8.34 -2.62 5.85
C PRO A 255 7.07 -3.23 5.28
N LEU A 256 6.33 -3.97 6.11
CA LEU A 256 5.02 -4.50 5.74
C LEU A 256 3.98 -3.39 5.69
N LEU A 257 4.03 -2.56 6.74
CA LEU A 257 3.13 -1.44 6.96
C LEU A 257 3.97 -0.25 7.37
N ALA A 258 3.63 0.93 6.88
CA ALA A 258 4.19 2.17 7.38
C ALA A 258 3.13 3.26 7.36
N TRP A 259 3.24 4.25 8.23
CA TRP A 259 2.36 5.41 8.20
C TRP A 259 3.13 6.66 8.60
N ASP A 260 2.76 7.76 7.96
CA ASP A 260 3.21 9.08 8.34
C ASP A 260 2.54 9.50 9.65
N THR A 261 3.27 10.17 10.53
CA THR A 261 2.73 10.60 11.83
C THR A 261 1.88 11.86 11.75
N LEU A 262 1.88 12.56 10.61
CA LEU A 262 0.96 13.67 10.38
C LEU A 262 -0.43 13.13 10.04
N THR A 263 -1.41 13.61 10.79
CA THR A 263 -2.83 13.37 10.53
C THR A 263 -3.35 14.34 9.46
N LEU A 264 -4.50 14.04 8.86
CA LEU A 264 -5.18 14.96 7.96
C LEU A 264 -5.47 16.31 8.64
N GLU A 265 -5.83 16.30 9.93
CA GLU A 265 -6.02 17.53 10.72
C GLU A 265 -4.79 18.46 10.68
N LYS A 266 -3.58 17.89 10.72
CA LYS A 266 -2.34 18.65 10.60
C LYS A 266 -2.06 19.03 9.16
N LEU A 267 -2.27 18.11 8.22
CA LEU A 267 -2.01 18.34 6.80
C LEU A 267 -2.87 19.49 6.25
N TRP A 268 -4.13 19.59 6.65
CA TRP A 268 -5.06 20.64 6.22
C TRP A 268 -4.68 22.04 6.68
N LYS A 269 -3.76 22.18 7.63
CA LYS A 269 -3.24 23.48 8.11
C LYS A 269 -2.14 24.05 7.20
N PHE A 270 -1.60 23.26 6.28
CA PHE A 270 -0.54 23.72 5.39
C PHE A 270 -1.09 24.34 4.10
N ALA A 271 -0.46 25.43 3.67
CA ALA A 271 -0.78 26.07 2.40
C ALA A 271 -0.11 25.33 1.25
N LEU A 272 -0.86 25.11 0.17
CA LEU A 272 -0.31 24.64 -1.09
C LEU A 272 0.37 25.79 -1.85
N PRO A 273 1.38 25.51 -2.69
CA PRO A 273 1.98 26.51 -3.56
C PRO A 273 0.93 27.16 -4.47
N GLU A 274 1.05 28.48 -4.63
CA GLU A 274 0.19 29.26 -5.52
C GLU A 274 0.72 29.18 -6.96
N GLY A 275 0.02 28.44 -7.82
CA GLY A 275 0.33 28.34 -9.25
C GLY A 275 0.57 26.90 -9.71
N ASP A 276 0.45 26.69 -11.03
CA ASP A 276 0.63 25.38 -11.67
C ASP A 276 2.08 25.14 -12.15
N ALA A 277 3.01 26.04 -11.80
CA ALA A 277 4.41 25.91 -12.19
C ALA A 277 5.08 24.77 -11.40
N PRO A 278 5.93 23.93 -12.04
CA PRO A 278 6.56 22.77 -11.40
C PRO A 278 7.49 23.14 -10.23
N ASP A 279 8.00 24.37 -10.22
CA ASP A 279 8.88 24.94 -9.20
C ASP A 279 8.16 25.88 -8.22
N ALA A 280 6.82 25.94 -8.27
CA ALA A 280 6.05 26.75 -7.34
C ALA A 280 6.28 26.23 -5.91
N ARG A 281 6.74 27.12 -5.02
CA ARG A 281 6.97 26.79 -3.62
C ARG A 281 5.85 27.33 -2.75
N SER A 282 5.49 26.59 -1.72
CA SER A 282 4.56 27.06 -0.70
C SER A 282 5.17 28.25 0.03
N ASN A 283 4.33 29.22 0.41
CA ASN A 283 4.76 30.42 1.13
C ASN A 283 5.51 30.08 2.44
N ASP A 284 5.17 28.94 3.04
CA ASP A 284 5.74 28.46 4.30
C ASP A 284 6.91 27.47 4.12
N GLY A 285 7.14 26.93 2.92
CA GLY A 285 8.10 25.86 2.65
C GLY A 285 7.78 24.51 3.31
N LYS A 286 6.66 24.40 4.04
CA LYS A 286 6.31 23.22 4.84
C LYS A 286 5.78 22.08 3.97
N PHE A 287 5.08 22.40 2.89
CA PHE A 287 4.61 21.40 1.93
C PHE A 287 5.79 20.62 1.33
N GLU A 288 6.81 21.35 0.88
CA GLU A 288 8.04 20.78 0.32
C GLU A 288 8.76 19.93 1.37
N GLY A 289 8.82 20.41 2.62
CA GLY A 289 9.39 19.64 3.73
C GLY A 289 8.71 18.28 3.93
N ILE A 290 7.37 18.21 3.88
CA ILE A 290 6.63 16.94 4.02
C ILE A 290 6.91 16.01 2.85
N VAL A 291 6.89 16.55 1.63
CA VAL A 291 7.21 15.79 0.41
C VAL A 291 8.63 15.23 0.48
N ASP A 292 9.60 16.04 0.90
CA ASP A 292 11.00 15.64 0.97
C ASP A 292 11.22 14.59 2.07
N VAL A 293 10.54 14.68 3.22
CA VAL A 293 10.59 13.68 4.31
C VAL A 293 10.05 12.32 3.85
N LEU A 294 8.87 12.33 3.19
CA LEU A 294 8.29 11.10 2.63
C LEU A 294 9.16 10.52 1.52
N TYR A 295 9.67 11.36 0.63
CA TYR A 295 10.56 10.95 -0.45
C TYR A 295 11.84 10.30 0.09
N GLU A 296 12.48 10.87 1.11
CA GLU A 296 13.70 10.32 1.72
C GLU A 296 13.45 8.91 2.28
N PHE A 297 12.33 8.70 2.98
CA PHE A 297 11.97 7.36 3.47
C PHE A 297 11.68 6.37 2.35
N LEU A 298 10.99 6.82 1.29
CA LEU A 298 10.67 5.96 0.15
C LEU A 298 11.93 5.61 -0.67
N ASP A 299 12.90 6.52 -0.79
CA ASP A 299 14.20 6.25 -1.44
C ASP A 299 14.97 5.13 -0.74
N LEU A 300 14.84 5.01 0.59
CA LEU A 300 15.41 3.87 1.35
C LEU A 300 14.72 2.53 1.02
N CYS A 301 13.43 2.57 0.67
CA CYS A 301 12.62 1.38 0.43
C CYS A 301 12.62 0.92 -1.03
N ILE A 302 12.77 1.84 -1.98
CA ILE A 302 12.50 1.61 -3.40
C ILE A 302 13.60 0.79 -4.09
N ASP A 303 13.18 -0.10 -4.97
CA ASP A 303 14.06 -0.85 -5.86
C ASP A 303 14.15 -0.15 -7.22
N TRP A 304 15.17 0.71 -7.38
CA TRP A 304 15.36 1.58 -8.54
C TRP A 304 15.52 0.81 -9.86
N ASP A 305 16.00 -0.43 -9.81
CA ASP A 305 16.19 -1.29 -10.98
C ASP A 305 14.85 -1.75 -11.55
N ARG A 306 13.82 -1.85 -10.70
CA ARG A 306 12.47 -2.29 -11.07
C ARG A 306 11.50 -1.15 -11.36
N VAL A 307 11.95 0.10 -11.24
CA VAL A 307 11.12 1.28 -11.54
C VAL A 307 10.90 1.40 -13.05
N VAL A 308 9.63 1.51 -13.43
CA VAL A 308 9.19 1.70 -14.81
C VAL A 308 8.45 3.03 -14.91
N LEU A 309 8.85 3.87 -15.87
CA LEU A 309 8.07 5.03 -16.28
C LEU A 309 7.43 4.71 -17.62
N SER A 310 6.11 4.78 -17.72
CA SER A 310 5.40 4.53 -18.97
C SER A 310 5.73 5.64 -19.98
N ASN A 311 6.60 5.36 -20.95
CA ASN A 311 6.88 6.22 -22.10
C ASN A 311 6.16 5.76 -23.40
N GLU A 312 5.30 4.74 -23.34
CA GLU A 312 4.77 4.07 -24.53
C GLU A 312 3.24 3.98 -24.56
N GLN A 313 2.62 5.04 -25.09
CA GLN A 313 1.35 4.96 -25.82
C GLN A 313 1.34 5.98 -26.97
N LYS A 314 2.48 6.11 -27.69
CA LYS A 314 2.43 6.62 -29.07
C LYS A 314 2.07 5.44 -29.96
N GLY A 315 0.83 5.41 -30.41
CA GLY A 315 0.28 4.31 -31.18
C GLY A 315 1.09 3.97 -32.42
N THR A 316 1.37 2.69 -32.60
CA THR A 316 1.16 1.94 -33.85
C THR A 316 1.15 0.46 -33.45
N GLU A 317 0.17 -0.31 -33.91
CA GLU A 317 0.17 -1.77 -33.77
C GLU A 317 1.45 -2.34 -34.40
N GLY A 318 2.19 -3.15 -33.64
CA GLY A 318 3.34 -3.92 -34.13
C GLY A 318 4.56 -3.86 -33.21
N ASP A 319 4.89 -5.02 -32.64
CA ASP A 319 6.12 -5.33 -31.90
C ASP A 319 6.35 -4.61 -30.56
N ILE A 320 5.94 -5.31 -29.48
CA ILE A 320 6.52 -5.10 -28.15
C ILE A 320 7.97 -5.62 -28.22
N GLN A 321 8.89 -4.77 -28.64
CA GLN A 321 10.29 -4.97 -28.27
C GLN A 321 10.45 -4.51 -26.82
N ASP A 322 10.91 -5.45 -25.99
CA ASP A 322 11.31 -5.28 -24.60
C ASP A 322 12.55 -4.36 -24.53
N GLY A 323 12.35 -3.09 -24.88
CA GLY A 323 13.36 -2.04 -24.88
C GLY A 323 13.17 -1.21 -23.62
N VAL A 324 13.80 -1.62 -22.51
CA VAL A 324 14.04 -0.69 -21.40
C VAL A 324 14.94 0.41 -21.97
N ALA A 325 14.34 1.49 -22.47
CA ALA A 325 15.08 2.72 -22.68
C ALA A 325 15.78 3.03 -21.35
N ASP A 326 17.09 3.30 -21.40
CA ASP A 326 17.89 3.67 -20.23
C ASP A 326 17.40 5.05 -19.75
N ILE A 327 16.27 5.05 -19.05
CA ILE A 327 15.69 6.22 -18.42
C ILE A 327 16.66 6.59 -17.30
N GLY A 328 17.21 7.81 -17.40
CA GLY A 328 18.17 8.31 -16.42
C GLY A 328 17.63 8.17 -15.00
N MET A 329 18.50 7.80 -14.06
CA MET A 329 18.14 7.68 -12.65
C MET A 329 17.50 8.98 -12.10
N GLU A 330 17.90 10.13 -12.61
CA GLU A 330 17.32 11.44 -12.28
C GLU A 330 15.84 11.55 -12.68
N ASP A 331 15.46 11.03 -13.85
CA ASP A 331 14.06 11.02 -14.31
C ASP A 331 13.20 10.12 -13.40
N LYS A 332 13.71 8.94 -13.03
CA LYS A 332 13.03 8.02 -12.09
C LYS A 332 12.81 8.67 -10.72
N ARG A 333 13.83 9.37 -10.21
CA ARG A 333 13.77 10.10 -8.93
C ARG A 333 12.77 11.25 -8.98
N THR A 334 12.77 11.99 -10.09
CA THR A 334 11.84 13.11 -10.31
C THR A 334 10.41 12.61 -10.37
N ALA A 335 10.15 11.53 -11.12
CA ALA A 335 8.83 10.91 -11.21
C ALA A 335 8.31 10.42 -9.85
N LEU A 336 9.16 9.81 -9.02
CA LEU A 336 8.79 9.44 -7.65
C LEU A 336 8.44 10.67 -6.82
N LYS A 337 9.29 11.71 -6.87
CA LYS A 337 9.07 12.94 -6.12
C LYS A 337 7.77 13.63 -6.53
N ASP A 338 7.47 13.68 -7.83
CA ASP A 338 6.24 14.27 -8.34
C ASP A 338 4.99 13.43 -7.96
N ALA A 339 5.08 12.10 -7.99
CA ALA A 339 4.01 11.24 -7.48
C ALA A 339 3.71 11.50 -5.99
N VAL A 340 4.75 11.68 -5.16
CA VAL A 340 4.61 12.03 -3.74
C VAL A 340 4.02 13.44 -3.58
N LYS A 341 4.45 14.43 -4.38
CA LYS A 341 3.85 15.78 -4.38
C LYS A 341 2.35 15.71 -4.65
N VAL A 342 1.92 14.96 -5.66
CA VAL A 342 0.50 14.82 -6.02
C VAL A 342 -0.28 14.15 -4.88
N LEU A 343 0.27 13.10 -4.27
CA LEU A 343 -0.34 12.43 -3.11
C LEU A 343 -0.54 13.40 -1.93
N VAL A 344 0.51 14.12 -1.53
CA VAL A 344 0.46 15.07 -0.41
C VAL A 344 -0.45 16.25 -0.73
N ALA A 345 -0.41 16.77 -1.96
CA ALA A 345 -1.30 17.83 -2.40
C ALA A 345 -2.78 17.38 -2.36
N GLY A 346 -3.07 16.15 -2.80
CA GLY A 346 -4.39 15.53 -2.67
C GLY A 346 -4.83 15.45 -1.21
N ALA A 347 -3.96 14.97 -0.31
CA ALA A 347 -4.23 14.88 1.13
C ALA A 347 -4.59 16.23 1.77
N ILE A 348 -3.88 17.30 1.41
CA ILE A 348 -4.15 18.66 1.92
C ILE A 348 -5.49 19.17 1.38
N ARG A 349 -5.79 18.93 0.09
CA ARG A 349 -7.03 19.39 -0.56
C ARG A 349 -8.27 18.67 -0.09
N THR A 350 -8.16 17.48 0.49
CA THR A 350 -9.34 16.82 1.05
C THR A 350 -10.00 17.68 2.13
N GLY A 351 -9.23 18.54 2.79
CA GLY A 351 -9.70 19.52 3.75
C GLY A 351 -10.59 20.62 3.14
N GLU A 352 -10.66 20.79 1.83
CA GLU A 352 -11.60 21.71 1.17
C GLU A 352 -12.99 21.09 0.97
N SER A 353 -13.09 19.76 1.01
CA SER A 353 -14.34 19.04 0.77
C SER A 353 -15.22 18.97 2.01
N LYS A 354 -16.47 19.44 1.87
CA LYS A 354 -17.47 19.39 2.96
C LYS A 354 -17.85 17.95 3.33
N GLU A 355 -17.83 17.04 2.36
CA GLU A 355 -18.15 15.63 2.59
C GLU A 355 -17.07 14.96 3.43
N VAL A 356 -15.80 15.16 3.08
CA VAL A 356 -14.65 14.66 3.85
C VAL A 356 -14.70 15.18 5.28
N ARG A 357 -14.86 16.50 5.47
CA ARG A 357 -14.93 17.10 6.82
C ARG A 357 -16.08 16.57 7.68
N LYS A 358 -17.13 16.02 7.05
CA LYS A 358 -18.30 15.48 7.76
C LYS A 358 -18.14 13.99 8.07
N GLU A 359 -17.57 13.22 7.16
CA GLU A 359 -17.58 11.76 7.24
C GLU A 359 -16.26 11.14 7.72
N VAL A 360 -15.15 11.86 7.56
CA VAL A 360 -13.80 11.39 7.87
C VAL A 360 -13.34 11.94 9.21
N ASP A 361 -12.81 11.06 10.06
CA ASP A 361 -12.15 11.44 11.31
C ASP A 361 -10.75 11.97 11.00
N GLU A 362 -10.57 13.29 11.03
CA GLU A 362 -9.33 13.97 10.65
C GLU A 362 -8.14 13.62 11.57
N GLU A 363 -8.39 13.19 12.81
CA GLU A 363 -7.37 12.73 13.76
C GLU A 363 -6.97 11.26 13.56
N ARG A 364 -7.79 10.50 12.80
CA ARG A 364 -7.61 9.06 12.51
C ARG A 364 -7.44 8.78 11.03
N SER A 365 -6.96 9.78 10.31
CA SER A 365 -6.72 9.73 8.88
C SER A 365 -5.36 10.33 8.55
N GLY A 366 -4.71 9.82 7.52
CA GLY A 366 -3.39 10.27 7.11
C GLY A 366 -2.83 9.42 5.97
N ILE A 367 -1.51 9.49 5.77
CA ILE A 367 -0.83 8.71 4.75
C ILE A 367 -0.37 7.38 5.36
N ALA A 368 -0.78 6.27 4.76
CA ALA A 368 -0.37 4.94 5.17
C ALA A 368 0.02 4.08 3.95
N MET A 369 0.87 3.09 4.21
CA MET A 369 1.58 2.31 3.21
C MET A 369 1.43 0.83 3.53
N TRP A 370 1.09 0.03 2.52
CA TRP A 370 0.99 -1.42 2.60
C TRP A 370 1.89 -2.06 1.57
N ARG A 371 2.69 -3.02 2.02
CA ARG A 371 3.37 -3.92 1.11
C ARG A 371 2.33 -4.81 0.45
N ILE A 372 2.39 -4.90 -0.87
CA ILE A 372 1.55 -5.77 -1.71
C ILE A 372 2.47 -6.65 -2.56
N PRO A 373 2.02 -7.85 -2.96
CA PRO A 373 2.81 -8.77 -3.76
C PRO A 373 2.92 -8.39 -5.23
#